data_AF-A0A9E2USG7-F1
#
_entry.id   AF-A0A9E2USG7-F1
#
_cell.length_a   1.000
_cell.length_b   1.000
_cell.length_c   1.000
_cell.angle_alpha   90.00
_cell.angle_beta   90.00
_cell.angle_gamma   90.00
#
_symmetry.space_group_name_H-M   'P 1'
#
loop_
_entity.id
_entity.type
_entity.pdbx_description
1 polymer ?
#
loop_
_entity_poly.entity_id
_entity_poly.type
_entity_poly.pdbx_seq_one_letter_code
_entity_poly.pdbx_strand_id
1 'polypeptide(L)'
;MKYLFAAITLLVLTWQASALDQSDTGNYAVVHRDGHITDFSFFVARSEGQWSVEQRQPDGSWASATCGRSCLLKESQPADLARFFSENELQETRPSCVHNKAFAFCRQDALFRPGEKEYTLVALMMAQPIQIQLKRMEVGWRDPQGRIQPDSDARKAQNGFGGWLLVTSDDDWRTKWETQPDAIPHFSMAETVSKGKPIYALTFFSNPKLDEQGSADISCDIDLRKPDGSASFQQTDATCFKGTLKGQPNYLYLSAPVIKFIGEQNDPYGAWQVSITLKDNVGRTNLPLKTSFILQ
;
A
#
# COMPACT_ATOMS: atom_id res chain seq x y z
N MET A 1 -3.02 -11.11 72.38
CA MET A 1 -3.16 -10.54 71.02
C MET A 1 -1.88 -10.85 70.25
N LYS A 2 -1.97 -11.74 69.26
CA LYS A 2 -0.83 -12.18 68.44
C LYS A 2 -0.57 -11.15 67.33
N TYR A 3 0.68 -10.72 67.19
CA TYR A 3 1.14 -9.80 66.17
C TYR A 3 1.03 -10.44 64.78
N LEU A 4 0.31 -9.79 63.86
CA LEU A 4 0.23 -10.16 62.45
C LEU A 4 1.32 -9.35 61.70
N PHE A 5 2.41 -10.01 61.31
CA PHE A 5 3.37 -9.43 60.37
C PHE A 5 2.78 -9.55 58.96
N ALA A 6 2.37 -8.44 58.37
CA ALA A 6 2.03 -8.36 56.95
C ALA A 6 3.33 -8.28 56.14
N ALA A 7 3.68 -9.36 55.43
CA ALA A 7 4.74 -9.35 54.44
C ALA A 7 4.23 -8.61 53.20
N ILE A 8 4.77 -7.42 52.94
CA ILE A 8 4.53 -6.67 51.71
C ILE A 8 5.48 -7.23 50.64
N THR A 9 4.95 -8.06 49.76
CA THR A 9 5.66 -8.56 48.58
C THR A 9 5.77 -7.42 47.56
N LEU A 10 6.95 -6.81 47.43
CA LEU A 10 7.25 -5.90 46.32
C LEU A 10 7.22 -6.69 45.01
N LEU A 11 6.15 -6.49 44.21
CA LEU A 11 6.14 -6.88 42.80
C LEU A 11 7.14 -6.01 42.04
N VAL A 12 8.32 -6.56 41.79
CA VAL A 12 9.26 -6.00 40.82
C VAL A 12 8.63 -6.21 39.45
N LEU A 13 8.04 -5.15 38.88
CA LEU A 13 7.69 -5.07 37.47
C LEU A 13 8.99 -5.17 36.66
N THR A 14 9.35 -6.39 36.30
CA THR A 14 10.40 -6.63 35.32
C THR A 14 9.94 -6.00 34.01
N TRP A 15 10.62 -4.94 33.59
CA TRP A 15 10.49 -4.41 32.24
C TRP A 15 10.89 -5.54 31.30
N GLN A 16 9.91 -6.23 30.74
CA GLN A 16 10.19 -7.24 29.73
C GLN A 16 10.92 -6.54 28.59
N ALA A 17 12.06 -7.12 28.20
CA ALA A 17 12.78 -6.75 27.01
C ALA A 17 11.77 -6.53 25.89
N SER A 18 11.77 -5.34 25.31
CA SER A 18 10.79 -4.94 24.30
C SER A 18 11.02 -5.82 23.07
N ALA A 19 10.29 -6.92 22.96
CA ALA A 19 10.19 -7.67 21.72
C ALA A 19 9.43 -6.81 20.70
N LEU A 20 9.58 -7.14 19.41
CA LEU A 20 8.64 -6.63 18.41
C LEU A 20 7.21 -7.02 18.83
N ASP A 21 6.28 -6.12 18.56
CA ASP A 21 4.88 -6.25 18.96
C ASP A 21 3.94 -6.12 17.76
N GLN A 22 2.63 -6.33 17.96
CA GLN A 22 1.68 -6.32 16.85
C GLN A 22 1.68 -5.01 16.04
N SER A 23 2.10 -3.88 16.63
CA SER A 23 2.20 -2.59 15.93
C SER A 23 3.30 -2.58 14.86
N ASP A 24 4.26 -3.50 14.94
CA ASP A 24 5.34 -3.66 13.95
C ASP A 24 4.91 -4.49 12.74
N THR A 25 3.68 -5.02 12.72
CA THR A 25 3.11 -5.58 11.49
C THR A 25 2.84 -4.49 10.46
N GLY A 26 3.10 -4.79 9.19
CA GLY A 26 2.87 -3.84 8.11
C GLY A 26 3.80 -4.01 6.91
N ASN A 27 3.77 -2.99 6.05
CA ASN A 27 4.57 -2.94 4.84
C ASN A 27 5.77 -2.02 5.06
N TYR A 28 6.91 -2.41 4.53
CA TYR A 28 8.16 -1.69 4.68
C TYR A 28 8.87 -1.64 3.34
N ALA A 29 9.37 -0.47 2.95
CA ALA A 29 10.10 -0.28 1.71
C ALA A 29 11.56 0.11 2.01
N VAL A 30 12.49 -0.35 1.17
CA VAL A 30 13.90 0.01 1.29
C VAL A 30 14.08 1.49 0.97
N VAL A 31 14.81 2.18 1.86
CA VAL A 31 15.30 3.54 1.64
C VAL A 31 16.63 3.45 0.91
N HIS A 32 16.71 4.04 -0.27
CA HIS A 32 17.96 4.10 -1.02
C HIS A 32 18.93 5.12 -0.38
N ARG A 33 20.22 5.05 -0.72
CA ARG A 33 21.28 5.88 -0.11
C ARG A 33 21.10 7.40 -0.29
N ASP A 34 20.34 7.81 -1.30
CA ASP A 34 19.98 9.21 -1.57
C ASP A 34 18.66 9.64 -0.89
N GLY A 35 18.04 8.74 -0.10
CA GLY A 35 16.84 9.01 0.69
C GLY A 35 15.50 8.73 0.00
N HIS A 36 15.48 8.35 -1.28
CA HIS A 36 14.21 7.99 -1.93
C HIS A 36 13.73 6.59 -1.50
N ILE A 37 12.41 6.39 -1.54
CA ILE A 37 11.77 5.12 -1.22
C ILE A 37 11.66 4.28 -2.49
N THR A 38 12.13 3.04 -2.43
CA THR A 38 12.15 2.13 -3.59
C THR A 38 10.92 1.22 -3.61
N ASP A 39 10.68 0.56 -4.75
CA ASP A 39 9.66 -0.50 -4.87
C ASP A 39 10.08 -1.84 -4.25
N PHE A 40 11.31 -1.93 -3.74
CA PHE A 40 11.79 -3.10 -3.03
C PHE A 40 11.17 -3.11 -1.63
N SER A 41 10.15 -3.95 -1.45
CA SER A 41 9.30 -3.93 -0.27
C SER A 41 9.09 -5.29 0.37
N PHE A 42 8.79 -5.24 1.66
CA PHE A 42 8.54 -6.36 2.54
C PHE A 42 7.20 -6.20 3.24
N PHE A 43 6.58 -7.33 3.54
CA PHE A 43 5.43 -7.41 4.41
C PHE A 43 5.80 -8.23 5.64
N VAL A 44 5.71 -7.60 6.80
CA VAL A 44 5.99 -8.22 8.09
C VAL A 44 4.66 -8.51 8.77
N ALA A 45 4.44 -9.77 9.11
CA ALA A 45 3.22 -10.24 9.74
C ALA A 45 3.53 -11.07 10.99
N ARG A 46 2.55 -11.11 11.89
CA ARG A 46 2.57 -11.96 13.08
C ARG A 46 1.26 -12.74 13.13
N SER A 47 1.35 -14.06 13.13
CA SER A 47 0.21 -14.96 13.27
C SER A 47 0.55 -16.06 14.26
N GLU A 48 -0.37 -16.38 15.17
CA GLU A 48 -0.18 -17.42 16.21
C GLU A 48 1.14 -17.25 17.00
N GLY A 49 1.55 -16.01 17.23
CA GLY A 49 2.79 -15.67 17.94
C GLY A 49 4.06 -15.74 17.08
N GLN A 50 3.98 -16.26 15.85
CA GLN A 50 5.11 -16.42 14.95
C GLN A 50 5.22 -15.28 13.94
N TRP A 51 6.45 -14.77 13.76
CA TRP A 51 6.77 -13.73 12.79
C TRP A 51 7.08 -14.32 11.41
N SER A 52 6.57 -13.68 10.37
CA SER A 52 6.90 -13.95 8.98
C SER A 52 7.26 -12.67 8.25
N VAL A 53 8.14 -12.80 7.25
CA VAL A 53 8.49 -11.72 6.33
C VAL A 53 8.33 -12.25 4.92
N GLU A 54 7.49 -11.58 4.14
CA GLU A 54 7.37 -11.78 2.70
C GLU A 54 8.08 -10.65 1.97
N GLN A 55 8.68 -10.97 0.84
CA GLN A 55 9.32 -10.00 -0.05
C GLN A 55 8.53 -9.94 -1.36
N ARG A 56 8.24 -8.73 -1.81
CA ARG A 56 7.65 -8.50 -3.13
C ARG A 56 8.68 -8.78 -4.23
N GLN A 57 8.27 -9.58 -5.21
CA GLN A 57 9.09 -9.97 -6.35
C GLN A 57 8.95 -8.97 -7.51
N PRO A 58 9.89 -8.96 -8.48
CA PRO A 58 9.83 -8.06 -9.64
C PRO A 58 8.55 -8.22 -10.48
N ASP A 59 7.97 -9.42 -10.52
CA ASP A 59 6.70 -9.72 -11.20
C ASP A 59 5.46 -9.25 -10.41
N GLY A 60 5.66 -8.68 -9.23
CA GLY A 60 4.61 -8.21 -8.32
C GLY A 60 4.01 -9.28 -7.40
N SER A 61 4.42 -10.54 -7.53
CA SER A 61 4.06 -11.59 -6.59
C SER A 61 4.75 -11.39 -5.23
N TRP A 62 4.25 -12.06 -4.19
CA TRP A 62 4.87 -12.07 -2.87
C TRP A 62 5.42 -13.47 -2.60
N ALA A 63 6.67 -13.52 -2.15
CA ALA A 63 7.32 -14.77 -1.76
C ALA A 63 7.82 -14.68 -0.32
N SER A 64 7.72 -15.78 0.42
CA SER A 64 8.19 -15.81 1.80
C SER A 64 9.72 -15.72 1.86
N ALA A 65 10.24 -14.66 2.49
CA ALA A 65 11.66 -14.51 2.81
C ALA A 65 12.02 -15.37 4.04
N THR A 66 11.07 -15.57 4.93
CA THR A 66 11.04 -16.70 5.86
C THR A 66 10.87 -17.99 5.06
N CYS A 67 11.96 -18.66 4.65
CA CYS A 67 11.85 -20.00 4.06
C CYS A 67 11.08 -20.97 5.00
N GLY A 68 10.79 -22.21 4.56
CA GLY A 68 9.97 -23.17 5.31
C GLY A 68 10.46 -23.52 6.73
N ARG A 69 10.07 -24.68 7.28
CA ARG A 69 10.25 -25.02 8.72
C ARG A 69 11.64 -24.80 9.34
N SER A 70 12.72 -24.76 8.55
CA SER A 70 14.10 -24.53 9.02
C SER A 70 14.56 -23.06 9.05
N CYS A 71 13.70 -22.11 8.69
CA CYS A 71 14.05 -20.68 8.59
C CYS A 71 13.13 -19.75 9.39
N LEU A 72 12.46 -20.29 10.41
CA LEU A 72 11.57 -19.50 11.24
C LEU A 72 12.32 -18.36 11.92
N LEU A 73 11.66 -17.21 12.01
CA LEU A 73 12.19 -16.08 12.75
C LEU A 73 12.05 -16.36 14.25
N LYS A 74 13.12 -16.05 14.99
CA LYS A 74 13.14 -16.07 16.46
C LYS A 74 13.50 -14.69 16.98
N GLU A 75 13.08 -14.38 18.20
CA GLU A 75 13.49 -13.16 18.89
C GLU A 75 15.01 -13.17 19.13
N SER A 76 15.63 -12.02 18.90
CA SER A 76 17.08 -11.85 19.00
C SER A 76 17.49 -11.62 20.45
N GLN A 77 18.57 -12.26 20.88
CA GLN A 77 19.15 -12.08 22.20
C GLN A 77 20.22 -10.98 22.17
N PRO A 78 20.69 -10.47 23.33
CA PRO A 78 21.72 -9.42 23.36
C PRO A 78 22.99 -9.76 22.56
N ALA A 79 23.42 -11.02 22.56
CA ALA A 79 24.55 -11.49 21.76
C ALA A 79 24.29 -11.44 20.24
N ASP A 80 23.05 -11.64 19.82
CA ASP A 80 22.65 -11.48 18.42
C ASP A 80 22.67 -9.99 18.03
N LEU A 81 22.14 -9.11 18.90
CA LEU A 81 22.11 -7.66 18.67
C LEU A 81 23.52 -7.07 18.54
N ALA A 82 24.46 -7.52 19.38
CA ALA A 82 25.87 -7.13 19.30
C ALA A 82 26.57 -7.60 18.01
N ARG A 83 25.98 -8.56 17.28
CA ARG A 83 26.45 -8.96 15.95
C ARG A 83 25.83 -8.09 14.85
N PHE A 84 24.63 -7.56 15.06
CA PHE A 84 23.88 -6.81 14.04
C PHE A 84 24.25 -5.33 14.01
N PHE A 85 24.53 -4.74 15.17
CA PHE A 85 24.74 -3.31 15.36
C PHE A 85 26.09 -3.04 16.02
N SER A 86 26.66 -1.86 15.76
CA SER A 86 27.84 -1.38 16.47
C SER A 86 27.53 -1.00 17.92
N GLU A 87 28.56 -0.94 18.75
CA GLU A 87 28.42 -0.54 20.16
C GLU A 87 27.80 0.86 20.30
N ASN A 88 28.15 1.80 19.41
CA ASN A 88 27.59 3.16 19.42
C ASN A 88 26.08 3.13 19.13
N GLU A 89 25.63 2.36 18.15
CA GLU A 89 24.20 2.24 17.84
C GLU A 89 23.42 1.64 19.01
N LEU A 90 24.01 0.67 19.73
CA LEU A 90 23.42 0.06 20.92
C LEU A 90 23.41 1.01 22.14
N GLN A 91 24.24 2.05 22.14
CA GLN A 91 24.24 3.11 23.15
C GLN A 91 23.22 4.20 22.86
N GLU A 92 22.88 4.42 21.59
CA GLU A 92 21.95 5.47 21.15
C GLU A 92 20.52 4.98 20.91
N THR A 93 20.36 3.68 20.67
CA THR A 93 19.07 3.05 20.35
C THR A 93 18.83 1.79 21.18
N ARG A 94 17.57 1.36 21.28
CA ARG A 94 17.19 0.05 21.81
C ARG A 94 16.62 -0.78 20.66
N PRO A 95 17.42 -1.66 20.02
CA PRO A 95 16.92 -2.49 18.95
C PRO A 95 16.12 -3.69 19.48
N SER A 96 14.98 -3.92 18.85
CA SER A 96 14.10 -5.07 19.02
C SER A 96 14.06 -5.82 17.69
N CYS A 97 14.56 -7.06 17.65
CA CYS A 97 14.74 -7.78 16.39
C CYS A 97 14.19 -9.19 16.42
N VAL A 98 13.69 -9.64 15.28
CA VAL A 98 13.50 -11.06 14.97
C VAL A 98 14.42 -11.46 13.83
N HIS A 99 15.03 -12.64 13.89
CA HIS A 99 16.01 -13.06 12.90
C HIS A 99 15.98 -14.55 12.60
N ASN A 100 16.55 -14.91 11.47
CA ASN A 100 16.94 -16.28 11.12
C ASN A 100 18.40 -16.28 10.64
N LYS A 101 18.84 -17.36 9.99
CA LYS A 101 20.23 -17.45 9.49
C LYS A 101 20.56 -16.47 8.36
N ALA A 102 19.57 -15.93 7.66
CA ALA A 102 19.75 -15.12 6.46
C ALA A 102 19.60 -13.62 6.72
N PHE A 103 18.68 -13.22 7.60
CA PHE A 103 18.44 -11.81 7.91
C PHE A 103 17.86 -11.60 9.33
N ALA A 104 17.90 -10.34 9.78
CA ALA A 104 17.11 -9.83 10.91
C ALA A 104 16.20 -8.68 10.45
N PHE A 105 14.99 -8.61 10.98
CA PHE A 105 14.12 -7.44 10.90
C PHE A 105 14.07 -6.80 12.29
N CYS A 106 14.37 -5.50 12.34
CA CYS A 106 14.59 -4.77 13.58
C CYS A 106 13.80 -3.47 13.61
N ARG A 107 13.24 -3.15 14.77
CA ARG A 107 12.83 -1.80 15.17
C ARG A 107 13.92 -1.22 16.06
N GLN A 108 14.35 0.00 15.81
CA GLN A 108 15.27 0.76 16.64
C GLN A 108 14.50 1.91 17.28
N ASP A 109 14.34 1.83 18.60
CA ASP A 109 13.72 2.90 19.38
C ASP A 109 14.81 3.90 19.80
N ALA A 110 14.73 5.14 19.32
CA ALA A 110 15.71 6.18 19.63
C ALA A 110 15.62 6.62 21.09
N LEU A 111 16.72 6.57 21.84
CA LEU A 111 16.74 6.93 23.27
C LEU A 111 16.51 8.43 23.52
N PHE A 112 16.99 9.26 22.59
CA PHE A 112 16.96 10.72 22.71
C PHE A 112 15.82 11.38 21.92
N ARG A 113 15.06 10.59 21.15
CA ARG A 113 13.89 11.03 20.37
C ARG A 113 12.72 10.07 20.59
N PRO A 114 12.08 10.11 21.79
CA PRO A 114 11.03 9.16 22.15
C PRO A 114 9.85 9.22 21.17
N GLY A 115 9.43 8.07 20.65
CA GLY A 115 8.33 7.94 19.70
C GLY A 115 8.75 7.85 18.24
N GLU A 116 10.00 8.17 17.91
CA GLU A 116 10.56 7.92 16.59
C GLU A 116 11.02 6.45 16.49
N LYS A 117 10.37 5.70 15.60
CA LYS A 117 10.69 4.31 15.31
C LYS A 117 11.44 4.23 13.99
N GLU A 118 12.67 3.76 14.03
CA GLU A 118 13.42 3.42 12.82
C GLU A 118 13.36 1.91 12.58
N TYR A 119 13.33 1.50 11.32
CA TYR A 119 13.24 0.09 10.96
C TYR A 119 14.41 -0.28 10.07
N THR A 120 15.03 -1.43 10.36
CA THR A 120 16.22 -1.89 9.65
C THR A 120 16.10 -3.37 9.33
N LEU A 121 16.41 -3.73 8.08
CA LEU A 121 16.68 -5.11 7.72
C LEU A 121 18.20 -5.34 7.75
N VAL A 122 18.66 -6.34 8.47
CA VAL A 122 20.07 -6.70 8.53
C VAL A 122 20.29 -7.97 7.72
N ALA A 123 21.03 -7.91 6.63
CA ALA A 123 21.41 -9.09 5.86
C ALA A 123 22.59 -9.81 6.54
N LEU A 124 22.41 -11.10 6.86
CA LEU A 124 23.36 -11.90 7.69
C LEU A 124 24.12 -12.96 6.90
N MET A 125 23.85 -13.11 5.60
CA MET A 125 24.52 -14.09 4.74
C MET A 125 25.94 -13.67 4.32
N MET A 126 26.29 -12.40 4.55
CA MET A 126 27.59 -11.83 4.21
C MET A 126 28.54 -11.92 5.41
N ALA A 127 29.86 -11.85 5.15
CA ALA A 127 30.87 -11.89 6.21
C ALA A 127 30.73 -10.75 7.24
N GLN A 128 30.26 -9.59 6.78
CA GLN A 128 29.84 -8.48 7.62
C GLN A 128 28.35 -8.20 7.39
N PRO A 129 27.54 -8.08 8.46
CA PRO A 129 26.14 -7.74 8.33
C PRO A 129 25.93 -6.41 7.60
N ILE A 130 25.01 -6.41 6.63
CA ILE A 130 24.64 -5.20 5.90
C ILE A 130 23.32 -4.69 6.46
N GLN A 131 23.33 -3.50 7.03
CA GLN A 131 22.14 -2.81 7.49
C GLN A 131 21.47 -2.07 6.32
N ILE A 132 20.18 -2.33 6.13
CA ILE A 132 19.34 -1.75 5.08
C ILE A 132 18.22 -0.99 5.78
N GLN A 133 18.22 0.33 5.64
CA GLN A 133 17.19 1.17 6.23
C GLN A 133 15.84 0.92 5.53
N LEU A 134 14.80 0.78 6.35
CA LEU A 134 13.43 0.61 5.91
C LEU A 134 12.58 1.80 6.33
N LYS A 135 11.61 2.14 5.49
CA LYS A 135 10.51 3.03 5.85
C LYS A 135 9.22 2.25 5.95
N ARG A 136 8.51 2.42 7.06
CA ARG A 136 7.15 1.88 7.21
C ARG A 136 6.21 2.61 6.25
N MET A 137 5.48 1.83 5.46
CA MET A 137 4.49 2.31 4.52
C MET A 137 3.13 2.36 5.20
N GLU A 138 2.57 3.57 5.34
CA GLU A 138 1.29 3.77 6.03
C GLU A 138 0.12 3.95 5.06
N VAL A 139 0.41 4.53 3.90
CA VAL A 139 -0.56 4.87 2.86
C VAL A 139 -0.26 4.05 1.61
N GLY A 140 -1.31 3.53 0.97
CA GLY A 140 -1.22 2.81 -0.28
C GLY A 140 -2.39 1.86 -0.48
N TRP A 141 -2.58 1.41 -1.72
CA TRP A 141 -3.57 0.40 -2.07
C TRP A 141 -3.22 -0.93 -1.43
N ARG A 142 -4.19 -1.59 -0.79
CA ARG A 142 -3.95 -2.87 -0.10
C ARG A 142 -4.58 -4.02 -0.86
N ASP A 143 -3.88 -5.16 -0.87
CA ASP A 143 -4.49 -6.43 -1.29
C ASP A 143 -5.30 -7.06 -0.13
N PRO A 144 -6.00 -8.19 -0.35
CA PRO A 144 -6.81 -8.83 0.68
C PRO A 144 -6.02 -9.31 1.91
N GLN A 145 -4.69 -9.43 1.80
CA GLN A 145 -3.79 -9.77 2.92
C GLN A 145 -3.32 -8.53 3.68
N GLY A 146 -3.73 -7.33 3.26
CA GLY A 146 -3.36 -6.05 3.86
C GLY A 146 -2.02 -5.48 3.37
N ARG A 147 -1.41 -6.11 2.35
CA ARG A 147 -0.12 -5.72 1.79
C ARG A 147 -0.29 -4.52 0.88
N ILE A 148 0.53 -3.48 1.09
CA ILE A 148 0.54 -2.28 0.27
C ILE A 148 1.16 -2.62 -1.06
N GLN A 149 0.43 -2.29 -2.12
CA GLN A 149 0.85 -2.38 -3.49
C GLN A 149 1.50 -1.06 -3.90
N PRO A 150 2.64 -1.08 -4.61
CA PRO A 150 3.21 0.13 -5.15
C PRO A 150 2.25 0.77 -6.15
N ASP A 151 2.43 2.07 -6.31
CA ASP A 151 1.72 2.85 -7.30
C ASP A 151 2.03 2.32 -8.71
N SER A 152 1.03 2.36 -9.58
CA SER A 152 1.17 2.16 -11.03
C SER A 152 0.55 3.36 -11.74
N ASP A 153 0.78 3.48 -13.05
CA ASP A 153 0.15 4.55 -13.83
C ASP A 153 -1.38 4.54 -13.71
N ALA A 154 -1.99 3.36 -13.59
CA ALA A 154 -3.42 3.20 -13.48
C ALA A 154 -3.94 3.24 -12.04
N ARG A 155 -3.09 3.13 -11.00
CA ARG A 155 -3.53 3.05 -9.59
C ARG A 155 -2.52 3.68 -8.66
N LYS A 156 -2.90 4.77 -7.99
CA LYS A 156 -2.00 5.57 -7.15
C LYS A 156 -2.64 5.96 -5.83
N ALA A 157 -1.83 6.28 -4.83
CA ALA A 157 -2.31 6.93 -3.61
C ALA A 157 -1.34 8.02 -3.14
N GLN A 158 -1.87 9.17 -2.76
CA GLN A 158 -1.10 10.31 -2.27
C GLN A 158 -1.87 10.99 -1.14
N ASN A 159 -1.18 11.34 -0.06
CA ASN A 159 -1.76 12.02 1.12
C ASN A 159 -3.02 11.32 1.68
N GLY A 160 -3.10 10.00 1.56
CA GLY A 160 -4.25 9.21 1.98
C GLY A 160 -5.33 9.06 0.91
N PHE A 161 -5.42 9.95 -0.07
CA PHE A 161 -6.37 9.84 -1.19
C PHE A 161 -5.86 8.82 -2.21
N GLY A 162 -6.72 7.90 -2.61
CA GLY A 162 -6.42 6.84 -3.58
C GLY A 162 -7.26 6.96 -4.85
N GLY A 163 -6.67 6.64 -6.00
CA GLY A 163 -7.35 6.56 -7.28
C GLY A 163 -6.98 5.30 -8.06
N TRP A 164 -7.94 4.73 -8.79
CA TRP A 164 -7.74 3.57 -9.67
C TRP A 164 -8.55 3.73 -10.95
N LEU A 165 -7.87 3.71 -12.10
CA LEU A 165 -8.46 3.71 -13.44
C LEU A 165 -8.39 2.29 -14.02
N LEU A 166 -9.54 1.74 -14.37
CA LEU A 166 -9.67 0.42 -14.96
C LEU A 166 -10.42 0.54 -16.30
N VAL A 167 -9.95 -0.18 -17.31
CA VAL A 167 -10.63 -0.30 -18.60
C VAL A 167 -11.12 -1.72 -18.77
N THR A 168 -12.41 -1.88 -19.12
CA THR A 168 -13.09 -3.18 -19.23
C THR A 168 -14.01 -3.23 -20.44
N SER A 169 -14.20 -4.43 -21.00
CA SER A 169 -15.22 -4.72 -22.02
C SER A 169 -16.46 -5.38 -21.43
N ASP A 170 -16.57 -5.43 -20.10
CA ASP A 170 -17.71 -6.00 -19.39
C ASP A 170 -18.95 -5.12 -19.57
N ASP A 171 -19.86 -5.51 -20.47
CA ASP A 171 -21.13 -4.79 -20.67
C ASP A 171 -22.03 -4.78 -19.42
N ASP A 172 -21.83 -5.74 -18.52
CA ASP A 172 -22.53 -5.91 -17.25
C ASP A 172 -21.81 -5.25 -16.06
N TRP A 173 -20.79 -4.40 -16.31
CA TRP A 173 -20.01 -3.77 -15.25
C TRP A 173 -20.87 -3.07 -14.19
N ARG A 174 -21.98 -2.45 -14.61
CA ARG A 174 -22.88 -1.73 -13.71
C ARG A 174 -23.58 -2.71 -12.76
N THR A 175 -24.13 -3.79 -13.30
CA THR A 175 -24.76 -4.84 -12.51
C THR A 175 -23.75 -5.43 -11.52
N LYS A 176 -22.52 -5.71 -11.96
CA LYS A 176 -21.43 -6.18 -11.08
C LYS A 176 -21.14 -5.21 -9.92
N TRP A 177 -21.05 -3.91 -10.20
CA TRP A 177 -20.80 -2.88 -9.18
C TRP A 177 -21.98 -2.68 -8.22
N GLU A 178 -23.20 -2.74 -8.72
CA GLU A 178 -24.43 -2.52 -7.94
C GLU A 178 -24.91 -3.78 -7.19
N THR A 179 -24.28 -4.95 -7.43
CA THR A 179 -24.60 -6.21 -6.75
C THR A 179 -24.22 -6.14 -5.26
N GLN A 180 -24.99 -6.84 -4.42
CA GLN A 180 -24.99 -6.77 -2.95
C GLN A 180 -23.61 -6.90 -2.26
N PRO A 181 -23.45 -6.29 -1.06
CA PRO A 181 -22.15 -6.06 -0.39
C PRO A 181 -21.33 -7.30 -0.05
N ASP A 182 -21.92 -8.49 -0.11
CA ASP A 182 -21.24 -9.75 0.23
C ASP A 182 -20.41 -10.33 -0.94
N ALA A 183 -20.57 -9.78 -2.16
CA ALA A 183 -19.81 -10.19 -3.34
C ALA A 183 -18.80 -9.10 -3.74
N ILE A 184 -17.51 -9.47 -3.82
CA ILE A 184 -16.48 -8.58 -4.37
C ILE A 184 -16.70 -8.48 -5.89
N PRO A 185 -16.90 -7.27 -6.45
CA PRO A 185 -17.09 -7.12 -7.89
C PRO A 185 -15.80 -7.46 -8.63
N HIS A 186 -15.92 -8.32 -9.64
CA HIS A 186 -14.82 -8.71 -10.51
C HIS A 186 -15.01 -8.12 -11.91
N PHE A 187 -14.00 -7.41 -12.40
CA PHE A 187 -13.97 -6.83 -13.75
C PHE A 187 -12.87 -7.46 -14.58
N SER A 188 -13.17 -7.83 -15.82
CA SER A 188 -12.13 -8.22 -16.77
C SER A 188 -11.42 -6.98 -17.31
N MET A 189 -10.08 -6.95 -17.24
CA MET A 189 -9.32 -5.86 -17.85
C MET A 189 -9.24 -6.07 -19.36
N ALA A 190 -9.59 -5.05 -20.13
CA ALA A 190 -9.56 -5.11 -21.58
C ALA A 190 -8.26 -4.49 -22.12
N GLU A 191 -7.37 -5.33 -22.65
CA GLU A 191 -6.17 -4.88 -23.36
C GLU A 191 -6.45 -4.56 -24.83
N THR A 192 -7.43 -5.24 -25.42
CA THR A 192 -7.82 -5.09 -26.83
C THR A 192 -9.34 -5.03 -26.98
N VAL A 193 -9.84 -4.22 -27.92
CA VAL A 193 -11.27 -4.16 -28.27
C VAL A 193 -11.42 -4.05 -29.78
N SER A 194 -12.42 -4.74 -30.34
CA SER A 194 -12.75 -4.64 -31.76
C SER A 194 -13.60 -3.40 -32.04
N LYS A 195 -13.47 -2.82 -33.24
CA LYS A 195 -14.42 -1.80 -33.74
C LYS A 195 -15.88 -2.24 -33.60
N GLY A 196 -16.75 -1.30 -33.27
CA GLY A 196 -18.17 -1.53 -33.00
C GLY A 196 -18.47 -2.23 -31.67
N LYS A 197 -17.46 -2.61 -30.88
CA LYS A 197 -17.63 -3.13 -29.52
C LYS A 197 -17.37 -2.04 -28.49
N PRO A 198 -18.14 -2.01 -27.39
CA PRO A 198 -17.95 -1.04 -26.34
C PRO A 198 -16.75 -1.39 -25.46
N ILE A 199 -16.14 -0.34 -24.91
CA ILE A 199 -15.19 -0.42 -23.82
C ILE A 199 -15.51 0.70 -22.82
N TYR A 200 -15.32 0.41 -21.54
CA TYR A 200 -15.68 1.27 -20.44
C TYR A 200 -14.44 1.62 -19.62
N ALA A 201 -14.21 2.90 -19.36
CA ALA A 201 -13.23 3.34 -18.38
C ALA A 201 -13.95 3.65 -17.05
N LEU A 202 -13.71 2.80 -16.06
CA LEU A 202 -14.20 2.93 -14.70
C LEU A 202 -13.11 3.60 -13.86
N THR A 203 -13.48 4.68 -13.18
CA THR A 203 -12.57 5.38 -12.27
C THR A 203 -13.07 5.20 -10.85
N PHE A 204 -12.21 4.70 -9.98
CA PHE A 204 -12.50 4.53 -8.57
C PHE A 204 -11.66 5.49 -7.73
N PHE A 205 -12.19 5.86 -6.58
CA PHE A 205 -11.47 6.63 -5.58
C PHE A 205 -11.66 6.04 -4.18
N SER A 206 -10.76 6.37 -3.27
CA SER A 206 -10.84 5.99 -1.86
C SER A 206 -10.23 7.06 -0.97
N ASN A 207 -10.78 7.16 0.24
CA ASN A 207 -10.32 8.02 1.33
C ASN A 207 -10.12 9.49 0.93
N PRO A 208 -11.12 10.15 0.31
CA PRO A 208 -11.04 11.58 0.05
C PRO A 208 -11.08 12.34 1.38
N LYS A 209 -10.48 13.53 1.41
CA LYS A 209 -10.68 14.46 2.51
C LYS A 209 -12.14 14.93 2.49
N LEU A 210 -12.76 14.93 3.67
CA LEU A 210 -14.12 15.45 3.85
C LEU A 210 -14.09 16.89 4.34
N ASP A 211 -15.07 17.67 3.90
CA ASP A 211 -15.32 19.02 4.41
C ASP A 211 -15.91 19.02 5.84
N GLU A 212 -16.18 20.21 6.38
CA GLU A 212 -16.76 20.39 7.71
C GLU A 212 -18.15 19.75 7.86
N GLN A 213 -18.86 19.53 6.75
CA GLN A 213 -20.16 18.88 6.69
C GLN A 213 -20.05 17.36 6.47
N GLY A 214 -18.83 16.80 6.42
CA GLY A 214 -18.60 15.38 6.18
C GLY A 214 -18.83 14.96 4.72
N SER A 215 -18.80 15.90 3.78
CA SER A 215 -18.98 15.65 2.34
C SER A 215 -17.65 15.64 1.59
N ALA A 216 -17.57 14.82 0.55
CA ALA A 216 -16.45 14.81 -0.39
C ALA A 216 -16.76 15.71 -1.60
N ASP A 217 -15.72 16.36 -2.13
CA ASP A 217 -15.76 17.14 -3.37
C ASP A 217 -14.60 16.71 -4.26
N ILE A 218 -14.92 15.94 -5.30
CA ILE A 218 -13.96 15.36 -6.23
C ILE A 218 -14.33 15.78 -7.64
N SER A 219 -13.37 16.35 -8.36
CA SER A 219 -13.48 16.63 -9.79
C SER A 219 -12.46 15.81 -10.58
N CYS A 220 -12.69 15.67 -11.90
CA CYS A 220 -11.71 15.03 -12.78
C CYS A 220 -11.46 15.82 -14.05
N ASP A 221 -10.21 15.77 -14.51
CA ASP A 221 -9.87 16.01 -15.90
C ASP A 221 -9.80 14.67 -16.63
N ILE A 222 -10.48 14.55 -17.76
CA ILE A 222 -10.61 13.35 -18.57
C ILE A 222 -10.03 13.63 -19.95
N ASP A 223 -9.14 12.78 -20.43
CA ASP A 223 -8.52 12.87 -21.76
C ASP A 223 -8.45 11.47 -22.39
N LEU A 224 -9.09 11.30 -23.54
CA LEU A 224 -9.01 10.10 -24.39
C LEU A 224 -8.29 10.49 -25.68
N ARG A 225 -7.13 9.89 -25.92
CA ARG A 225 -6.30 10.18 -27.10
C ARG A 225 -6.21 9.01 -28.05
N LYS A 226 -6.21 9.35 -29.34
CA LYS A 226 -5.97 8.45 -30.46
C LYS A 226 -4.49 8.02 -30.50
N PRO A 227 -4.13 6.99 -31.29
CA PRO A 227 -2.76 6.52 -31.44
C PRO A 227 -1.77 7.58 -31.98
N ASP A 228 -2.25 8.55 -32.76
CA ASP A 228 -1.46 9.67 -33.28
C ASP A 228 -1.26 10.81 -32.25
N GLY A 229 -1.82 10.66 -31.06
CA GLY A 229 -1.77 11.64 -29.97
C GLY A 229 -2.82 12.76 -30.06
N SER A 230 -3.66 12.78 -31.09
CA SER A 230 -4.79 13.73 -31.15
C SER A 230 -5.86 13.37 -30.13
N ALA A 231 -6.54 14.38 -29.59
CA ALA A 231 -7.64 14.17 -28.67
C ALA A 231 -8.87 13.64 -29.40
N SER A 232 -9.45 12.56 -28.88
CA SER A 232 -10.78 12.09 -29.27
C SER A 232 -11.86 12.67 -28.36
N PHE A 233 -11.56 12.76 -27.06
CA PHE A 233 -12.43 13.38 -26.07
C PHE A 233 -11.58 14.05 -25.00
N GLN A 234 -11.97 15.25 -24.59
CA GLN A 234 -11.33 15.97 -23.50
C GLN A 234 -12.39 16.72 -22.70
N GLN A 235 -12.36 16.59 -21.38
CA GLN A 235 -13.21 17.32 -20.46
C GLN A 235 -12.42 17.68 -19.22
N THR A 236 -12.43 18.96 -18.83
CA THR A 236 -11.81 19.44 -17.61
C THR A 236 -12.85 19.69 -16.53
N ASP A 237 -12.48 19.49 -15.27
CA ASP A 237 -13.30 19.77 -14.08
C ASP A 237 -14.70 19.12 -14.12
N ALA A 238 -14.78 17.90 -14.65
CA ALA A 238 -15.99 17.09 -14.56
C ALA A 238 -16.28 16.75 -13.09
N THR A 239 -17.53 16.89 -12.64
CA THR A 239 -17.92 16.46 -11.29
C THR A 239 -17.82 14.95 -11.18
N CYS A 240 -16.87 14.49 -10.37
CA CYS A 240 -16.56 13.08 -10.21
C CYS A 240 -17.27 12.44 -9.02
N PHE A 241 -17.34 13.19 -7.93
CA PHE A 241 -18.21 12.90 -6.81
C PHE A 241 -18.44 14.18 -6.03
N LYS A 242 -19.68 14.43 -5.59
CA LYS A 242 -19.98 15.55 -4.70
C LYS A 242 -21.10 15.19 -3.73
N GLY A 243 -20.83 15.33 -2.44
CA GLY A 243 -21.80 15.11 -1.37
C GLY A 243 -21.32 14.12 -0.31
N THR A 244 -22.25 13.61 0.49
CA THR A 244 -21.94 12.70 1.61
C THR A 244 -21.62 11.30 1.10
N LEU A 245 -20.55 10.71 1.62
CA LEU A 245 -20.20 9.31 1.34
C LEU A 245 -21.17 8.37 2.06
N LYS A 246 -21.57 7.29 1.38
CA LYS A 246 -22.21 6.14 2.05
C LYS A 246 -21.10 5.24 2.58
N GLY A 247 -21.08 4.99 3.90
CA GLY A 247 -20.05 4.15 4.53
C GLY A 247 -18.80 4.91 4.95
N GLN A 248 -17.68 4.21 5.11
CA GLN A 248 -16.42 4.78 5.62
C GLN A 248 -15.59 5.38 4.47
N PRO A 249 -14.87 6.50 4.69
CA PRO A 249 -14.10 7.15 3.63
C PRO A 249 -13.09 6.24 2.94
N ASN A 250 -12.49 5.30 3.67
CA ASN A 250 -11.50 4.34 3.16
C ASN A 250 -12.10 3.18 2.35
N TYR A 251 -13.41 3.18 2.10
CA TYR A 251 -14.03 2.25 1.14
C TYR A 251 -13.67 2.63 -0.30
N LEU A 252 -13.94 1.71 -1.22
CA LEU A 252 -13.79 1.96 -2.64
C LEU A 252 -15.10 2.55 -3.19
N TYR A 253 -15.01 3.67 -3.89
CA TYR A 253 -16.14 4.34 -4.51
C TYR A 253 -15.92 4.44 -6.02
N LEU A 254 -17.00 4.25 -6.79
CA LEU A 254 -17.00 4.51 -8.23
C LEU A 254 -17.27 6.00 -8.47
N SER A 255 -16.41 6.62 -9.26
CA SER A 255 -16.55 7.98 -9.75
C SER A 255 -17.55 8.05 -10.91
N ALA A 256 -18.30 9.14 -11.00
CA ALA A 256 -18.90 9.58 -12.26
C ALA A 256 -17.90 10.48 -13.02
N PRO A 257 -18.11 10.79 -14.32
CA PRO A 257 -18.82 9.94 -15.27
C PRO A 257 -18.02 8.65 -15.57
N VAL A 258 -18.75 7.59 -15.95
CA VAL A 258 -18.13 6.42 -16.59
C VAL A 258 -17.98 6.72 -18.08
N ILE A 259 -16.78 6.57 -18.61
CA ILE A 259 -16.50 6.81 -20.03
C ILE A 259 -16.85 5.54 -20.80
N LYS A 260 -17.77 5.65 -21.76
CA LYS A 260 -18.06 4.58 -22.72
C LYS A 260 -17.50 5.00 -24.08
N PHE A 261 -16.65 4.16 -24.66
CA PHE A 261 -16.11 4.35 -26.00
C PHE A 261 -16.54 3.17 -26.90
N ILE A 262 -16.83 3.46 -28.16
CA ILE A 262 -17.09 2.46 -29.21
C ILE A 262 -16.27 2.90 -30.42
N GLY A 263 -15.31 2.10 -30.85
CA GLY A 263 -14.48 2.44 -32.00
C GLY A 263 -15.29 2.39 -33.30
N GLU A 264 -15.32 3.50 -34.03
CA GLU A 264 -16.04 3.63 -35.30
C GLU A 264 -15.22 3.09 -36.48
N GLN A 265 -15.86 2.94 -37.65
CA GLN A 265 -15.20 2.39 -38.83
C GLN A 265 -13.96 3.19 -39.26
N ASN A 266 -14.01 4.51 -39.11
CA ASN A 266 -12.94 5.44 -39.49
C ASN A 266 -11.92 5.69 -38.37
N ASP A 267 -12.13 5.15 -37.17
CA ASP A 267 -11.18 5.32 -36.08
C ASP A 267 -9.87 4.58 -36.36
N PRO A 268 -8.71 5.18 -36.04
CA PRO A 268 -7.42 4.53 -36.23
C PRO A 268 -7.25 3.30 -35.34
N TYR A 269 -6.72 2.23 -35.92
CA TYR A 269 -6.23 1.09 -35.16
C TYR A 269 -4.98 1.43 -34.35
N GLY A 270 -4.75 0.70 -33.27
CA GLY A 270 -3.56 0.85 -32.42
C GLY A 270 -3.89 1.24 -30.99
N ALA A 271 -2.88 1.76 -30.28
CA ALA A 271 -2.99 2.06 -28.85
C ALA A 271 -3.72 3.39 -28.60
N TRP A 272 -4.88 3.30 -27.96
CA TRP A 272 -5.63 4.43 -27.45
C TRP A 272 -5.31 4.64 -25.97
N GLN A 273 -5.20 5.89 -25.56
CA GLN A 273 -4.80 6.25 -24.21
C GLN A 273 -5.95 6.91 -23.45
N VAL A 274 -6.22 6.41 -22.25
CA VAL A 274 -7.18 7.02 -21.31
C VAL A 274 -6.37 7.62 -20.18
N SER A 275 -6.50 8.93 -19.96
CA SER A 275 -5.90 9.63 -18.83
C SER A 275 -6.99 10.33 -18.02
N ILE A 276 -6.92 10.19 -16.70
CA ILE A 276 -7.84 10.84 -15.78
C ILE A 276 -7.05 11.42 -14.62
N THR A 277 -7.20 12.70 -14.34
CA THR A 277 -6.66 13.33 -13.12
C THR A 277 -7.77 13.49 -12.11
N LEU A 278 -7.80 12.65 -11.08
CA LEU A 278 -8.70 12.82 -9.93
C LEU A 278 -8.19 13.97 -9.05
N LYS A 279 -9.06 14.91 -8.71
CA LYS A 279 -8.74 16.06 -7.86
C LYS A 279 -9.62 15.99 -6.61
N ASP A 280 -9.01 15.68 -5.47
CA ASP A 280 -9.64 15.89 -4.16
C ASP A 280 -9.56 17.39 -3.84
N ASN A 281 -10.67 18.10 -4.04
CA ASN A 281 -10.74 19.55 -3.92
C ASN A 281 -10.59 20.02 -2.46
N VAL A 282 -11.00 19.18 -1.50
CA VAL A 282 -10.87 19.48 -0.07
C VAL A 282 -9.45 19.17 0.40
N GLY A 283 -8.93 18.00 0.03
CA GLY A 283 -7.60 17.52 0.39
C GLY A 283 -6.47 18.14 -0.43
N ARG A 284 -6.79 18.94 -1.45
CA ARG A 284 -5.85 19.59 -2.38
C ARG A 284 -4.85 18.61 -2.99
N THR A 285 -5.32 17.42 -3.34
CA THR A 285 -4.49 16.35 -3.89
C THR A 285 -4.95 16.01 -5.31
N ASN A 286 -4.01 16.01 -6.24
CA ASN A 286 -4.24 15.64 -7.64
C ASN A 286 -3.55 14.31 -7.93
N LEU A 287 -4.31 13.35 -8.44
CA LEU A 287 -3.85 12.00 -8.78
C LEU A 287 -3.99 11.77 -10.28
N PRO A 288 -2.92 11.97 -11.07
CA PRO A 288 -2.92 11.64 -12.49
C PRO A 288 -2.83 10.12 -12.68
N LEU A 289 -3.86 9.56 -13.28
CA LEU A 289 -3.99 8.15 -13.65
C LEU A 289 -4.01 8.00 -15.16
N LYS A 290 -3.46 6.89 -15.64
CA LYS A 290 -3.37 6.57 -17.06
C LYS A 290 -3.43 5.08 -17.31
N THR A 291 -4.10 4.72 -18.40
CA THR A 291 -4.11 3.37 -18.95
C THR A 291 -4.29 3.42 -20.47
N SER A 292 -4.29 2.27 -21.14
CA SER A 292 -4.45 2.16 -22.58
C SER A 292 -5.16 0.87 -22.97
N PHE A 293 -5.74 0.88 -24.17
CA PHE A 293 -6.25 -0.32 -24.85
C PHE A 293 -5.89 -0.26 -26.34
N ILE A 294 -5.87 -1.41 -27.01
CA ILE A 294 -5.65 -1.50 -28.45
C ILE A 294 -6.99 -1.61 -29.16
N LEU A 295 -7.28 -0.70 -30.09
CA LEU A 295 -8.41 -0.81 -31.01
C LEU A 295 -7.98 -1.61 -32.25
N GLN A 296 -8.75 -2.64 -32.62
CA GLN A 296 -8.52 -3.51 -33.79
C GLN A 296 -9.80 -3.85 -34.58
#